data_AF-A0A954HF70-F1
#
_entry.id   AF-A0A954HF70-F1
#
_cell.length_a   1.000
_cell.length_b   1.000
_cell.length_c   1.000
_cell.angle_alpha   90.00
_cell.angle_beta   90.00
_cell.angle_gamma   90.00
#
_symmetry.space_group_name_H-M   'P 1'
#
loop_
_entity.id
_entity.type
_entity.pdbx_description
1 polymer ?
#
loop_
_entity_poly.entity_id
_entity_poly.type
_entity_poly.pdbx_seq_one_letter_code
_entity_poly.pdbx_strand_id
1 'polypeptide(L)'
;QPRGFFGANVDPRTGSEYRGKKGNLYEGGLRIPFIARWPGKIKPGQVTDHLGYFPDILPTVAEVTGAKAPGDIDGISLLPTLIGEQAAGHAQQQHEFLYWEIGGFTAIRKGNWRADLPRPNAEWELYDLSTDPGETKDISAEHGDVLKELVRLAEEAHEPVREGTFSRGDRHERDRRAKFGKHDETPTAKSDGKMHVIPPEGLIPNKDWKLVRASSENSGNQKYAANAFDGNPGTVWHTQFSPELAQPPHELVVDLGATYEIEGFRYLARQDSGWNGAFGKTEFSVSNSAEEFSDPVATTTFRKNREAQSANLKRPVIGRYVRIRILSEVNGEPWASAAEIGVVGHKPE
;
A
#
# COMPACT_ATOMS: atom_id res chain seq x y z
N GLN A 1 -22.53 20.87 -21.54
CA GLN A 1 -21.43 19.89 -21.50
C GLN A 1 -21.22 19.45 -20.05
N PRO A 2 -20.79 18.22 -19.77
CA PRO A 2 -20.32 17.84 -18.44
C PRO A 2 -19.23 18.83 -18.00
N ARG A 3 -19.24 19.30 -16.74
CA ARG A 3 -18.26 20.32 -16.24
C ARG A 3 -16.81 19.82 -16.15
N GLY A 4 -16.55 18.57 -16.56
CA GLY A 4 -15.24 17.93 -16.54
C GLY A 4 -14.89 17.35 -15.18
N PHE A 5 -13.91 16.45 -15.16
CA PHE A 5 -13.49 15.71 -13.96
C PHE A 5 -12.85 16.58 -12.86
N PHE A 6 -12.42 17.79 -13.21
CA PHE A 6 -11.74 18.72 -12.31
C PHE A 6 -12.56 19.99 -12.01
N GLY A 7 -13.79 20.10 -12.54
CA GLY A 7 -14.65 21.25 -12.31
C GLY A 7 -15.39 21.16 -10.98
N ALA A 8 -15.82 22.30 -10.45
CA ALA A 8 -16.72 22.35 -9.32
C ALA A 8 -18.13 21.88 -9.71
N ASN A 9 -18.87 21.32 -8.76
CA ASN A 9 -20.29 21.07 -8.92
C ASN A 9 -21.10 22.37 -8.72
N VAL A 10 -22.36 22.35 -9.14
CA VAL A 10 -23.33 23.42 -8.87
C VAL A 10 -24.37 22.97 -7.88
N ASP A 11 -24.89 23.90 -7.10
CA ASP A 11 -26.09 23.65 -6.31
C ASP A 11 -27.27 23.43 -7.29
N PRO A 12 -27.94 22.27 -7.27
CA PRO A 12 -29.02 21.97 -8.19
C PRO A 12 -30.26 22.86 -7.97
N ARG A 13 -30.36 23.55 -6.82
CA ARG A 13 -31.49 24.41 -6.46
C ARG A 13 -31.30 25.85 -6.95
N THR A 14 -30.08 26.36 -6.89
CA THR A 14 -29.78 27.76 -7.22
C THR A 14 -29.02 27.91 -8.54
N GLY A 15 -28.36 26.86 -9.01
CA GLY A 15 -27.46 26.89 -10.17
C GLY A 15 -26.11 27.53 -9.89
N SER A 16 -25.87 28.02 -8.67
CA SER A 16 -24.60 28.61 -8.25
C SER A 16 -23.51 27.55 -8.17
N GLU A 17 -22.30 27.90 -8.61
CA GLU A 17 -21.13 27.03 -8.51
C GLU A 17 -20.61 27.01 -7.07
N TYR A 18 -20.34 25.82 -6.55
CA TYR A 18 -19.66 25.67 -5.26
C TYR A 18 -18.20 26.13 -5.39
N ARG A 19 -17.65 26.77 -4.36
CA ARG A 19 -16.25 27.21 -4.39
C ARG A 19 -15.30 26.01 -4.36
N GLY A 20 -14.16 26.16 -5.02
CA GLY A 20 -13.14 25.13 -5.06
C GLY A 20 -13.42 24.03 -6.08
N LYS A 21 -12.60 23.00 -6.08
CA LYS A 21 -12.56 21.92 -7.08
C LYS A 21 -11.72 20.77 -6.55
N LYS A 22 -11.60 19.69 -7.34
CA LYS A 22 -10.72 18.57 -7.02
C LYS A 22 -9.33 19.03 -6.56
N GLY A 23 -8.92 18.59 -5.37
CA GLY A 23 -7.63 18.90 -4.76
C GLY A 23 -7.65 20.03 -3.72
N ASN A 24 -8.80 20.66 -3.48
CA ASN A 24 -9.03 21.50 -2.30
C ASN A 24 -10.26 21.01 -1.52
N LEU A 25 -10.46 21.59 -0.33
CA LEU A 25 -11.46 21.10 0.61
C LEU A 25 -12.76 21.89 0.65
N TYR A 26 -12.90 23.03 -0.05
CA TYR A 26 -14.19 23.75 -0.17
C TYR A 26 -15.32 22.84 -0.69
N GLU A 27 -16.59 23.25 -0.58
CA GLU A 27 -17.77 22.45 -0.98
C GLU A 27 -17.64 21.93 -2.43
N GLY A 28 -17.02 22.66 -3.35
CA GLY A 28 -16.82 22.21 -4.74
C GLY A 28 -15.82 21.04 -4.89
N GLY A 29 -14.96 20.82 -3.89
CA GLY A 29 -14.04 19.68 -3.81
C GLY A 29 -14.61 18.49 -3.04
N LEU A 30 -15.51 18.72 -2.07
CA LEU A 30 -16.04 17.68 -1.17
C LEU A 30 -17.48 17.25 -1.46
N ARG A 31 -18.34 18.17 -1.90
CA ARG A 31 -19.77 17.90 -2.13
C ARG A 31 -19.96 17.22 -3.47
N ILE A 32 -20.35 15.95 -3.40
CA ILE A 32 -20.54 15.07 -4.55
C ILE A 32 -22.00 14.64 -4.70
N PRO A 33 -22.46 14.36 -5.94
CA PRO A 33 -23.75 13.70 -6.13
C PRO A 33 -23.76 12.31 -5.48
N PHE A 34 -24.78 12.05 -4.66
CA PHE A 34 -25.00 10.74 -4.05
C PHE A 34 -26.42 10.25 -4.38
N ILE A 35 -26.52 9.04 -4.94
CA ILE A 35 -27.80 8.42 -5.30
C ILE A 35 -27.77 6.97 -4.80
N ALA A 36 -28.79 6.58 -4.04
CA ALA A 36 -29.01 5.22 -3.61
C ALA A 36 -30.31 4.67 -4.23
N ARG A 37 -30.29 3.41 -4.67
CA ARG A 37 -31.45 2.73 -5.25
C ARG A 37 -31.55 1.32 -4.71
N TRP A 38 -32.66 1.02 -4.03
CA TRP A 38 -32.98 -0.33 -3.55
C TRP A 38 -34.47 -0.60 -3.74
N PRO A 39 -34.86 -1.27 -4.85
CA PRO A 39 -36.25 -1.54 -5.15
C PRO A 39 -36.94 -2.31 -4.02
N GLY A 40 -38.14 -1.86 -3.64
CA GLY A 40 -38.92 -2.46 -2.55
C GLY A 40 -38.43 -2.13 -1.14
N LYS A 41 -37.36 -1.34 -0.99
CA LYS A 41 -36.82 -0.91 0.31
C LYS A 41 -36.72 0.61 0.41
N ILE A 42 -36.06 1.25 -0.55
CA ILE A 42 -36.00 2.71 -0.66
C ILE A 42 -37.22 3.18 -1.46
N LYS A 43 -37.98 4.14 -0.91
CA LYS A 43 -39.11 4.74 -1.63
C LYS A 43 -38.58 5.60 -2.80
N PRO A 44 -39.07 5.40 -4.04
CA PRO A 44 -38.59 6.16 -5.19
C PRO A 44 -38.82 7.67 -5.05
N GLY A 45 -37.91 8.46 -5.62
CA GLY A 45 -38.06 9.91 -5.74
C GLY A 45 -37.88 10.70 -4.43
N GLN A 46 -37.35 10.06 -3.38
CA GLN A 46 -37.01 10.77 -2.15
C GLN A 46 -35.74 11.61 -2.29
N VAL A 47 -35.75 12.75 -1.59
CA VAL A 47 -34.59 13.62 -1.40
C VAL A 47 -34.46 13.87 0.10
N THR A 48 -33.22 13.88 0.59
CA THR A 48 -32.89 14.14 1.98
C THR A 48 -31.73 15.12 2.04
N ASP A 49 -31.79 16.04 3.00
CA ASP A 49 -30.70 16.97 3.32
C ASP A 49 -29.83 16.45 4.47
N HIS A 50 -30.00 15.17 4.88
CA HIS A 50 -29.16 14.56 5.90
C HIS A 50 -27.68 14.62 5.50
N LEU A 51 -26.86 15.19 6.38
CA LEU A 51 -25.44 15.38 6.15
C LEU A 51 -24.69 14.09 6.50
N GLY A 52 -24.23 13.38 5.45
CA GLY A 52 -23.34 12.22 5.54
C GLY A 52 -22.11 12.38 4.66
N TYR A 53 -21.15 11.47 4.82
CA TYR A 53 -19.87 11.47 4.11
C TYR A 53 -19.35 10.05 3.86
N PHE A 54 -18.21 9.92 3.16
CA PHE A 54 -17.76 8.63 2.64
C PHE A 54 -17.56 7.51 3.70
N PRO A 55 -17.04 7.77 4.91
CA PRO A 55 -16.93 6.76 5.96
C PRO A 55 -18.25 6.12 6.37
N ASP A 56 -19.39 6.77 6.16
CA ASP A 56 -20.73 6.23 6.48
C ASP A 56 -21.12 5.02 5.62
N ILE A 57 -20.45 4.83 4.47
CA ILE A 57 -20.76 3.74 3.54
C ILE A 57 -20.44 2.37 4.15
N LEU A 58 -19.32 2.23 4.85
CA LEU A 58 -18.91 0.97 5.46
C LEU A 58 -19.93 0.44 6.49
N PRO A 59 -20.32 1.20 7.53
CA PRO A 59 -21.32 0.74 8.50
C PRO A 59 -22.69 0.56 7.85
N THR A 60 -23.06 1.38 6.87
CA THR A 60 -24.33 1.21 6.13
C THR A 60 -24.37 -0.15 5.41
N VAL A 61 -23.31 -0.51 4.69
CA VAL A 61 -23.23 -1.80 3.98
C VAL A 61 -23.16 -2.97 4.97
N ALA A 62 -22.43 -2.82 6.07
CA ALA A 62 -22.36 -3.84 7.11
C ALA A 62 -23.74 -4.13 7.69
N GLU A 63 -24.50 -3.08 8.04
CA GLU A 63 -25.86 -3.21 8.57
C GLU A 63 -26.82 -3.85 7.55
N VAL A 64 -26.78 -3.40 6.29
CA VAL A 64 -27.59 -3.95 5.20
C VAL A 64 -27.35 -5.45 4.99
N THR A 65 -26.12 -5.91 5.19
CA THR A 65 -25.73 -7.31 4.97
C THR A 65 -25.79 -8.18 6.22
N GLY A 66 -26.02 -7.58 7.40
CA GLY A 66 -25.90 -8.25 8.69
C GLY A 66 -24.45 -8.57 9.09
N ALA A 67 -23.46 -8.01 8.39
CA ALA A 67 -22.06 -8.15 8.75
C ALA A 67 -21.72 -7.28 9.97
N LYS A 68 -20.71 -7.70 10.74
CA LYS A 68 -20.20 -6.90 11.85
C LYS A 68 -19.22 -5.85 11.33
N ALA A 69 -19.54 -4.58 11.51
CA ALA A 69 -18.61 -3.48 11.25
C ALA A 69 -17.42 -3.53 12.24
N PRO A 70 -16.21 -3.10 11.85
CA PRO A 70 -15.10 -2.89 12.79
C PRO A 70 -15.51 -1.88 13.88
N GLY A 71 -14.90 -1.99 15.07
CA GLY A 71 -15.22 -1.11 16.19
C GLY A 71 -14.49 0.24 16.17
N ASP A 72 -13.52 0.38 15.27
CA ASP A 72 -12.61 1.51 15.09
C ASP A 72 -12.96 2.28 13.80
N ILE A 73 -14.23 2.65 13.65
CA ILE A 73 -14.73 3.42 12.50
C ILE A 73 -15.47 4.67 12.99
N ASP A 74 -15.38 5.74 12.20
CA ASP A 74 -16.06 7.00 12.48
C ASP A 74 -17.44 7.09 11.82
N GLY A 75 -17.70 6.26 10.81
CA GLY A 75 -18.92 6.31 10.02
C GLY A 75 -20.18 5.96 10.82
N ILE A 76 -21.28 6.60 10.45
CA ILE A 76 -22.63 6.34 10.98
C ILE A 76 -23.48 5.75 9.85
N SER A 77 -24.22 4.67 10.13
CA SER A 77 -25.09 4.08 9.11
C SER A 77 -26.17 5.05 8.64
N LEU A 78 -26.35 5.12 7.32
CA LEU A 78 -27.41 5.87 6.64
C LEU A 78 -28.67 5.04 6.43
N LEU A 79 -28.71 3.78 6.90
CA LEU A 79 -29.83 2.89 6.65
C LEU A 79 -31.20 3.48 7.10
N PRO A 80 -31.33 4.11 8.28
CA PRO A 80 -32.58 4.77 8.68
C PRO A 80 -33.04 5.84 7.69
N THR A 81 -32.11 6.64 7.14
CA THR A 81 -32.42 7.62 6.10
C THR A 81 -32.88 6.97 4.80
N LEU A 82 -32.30 5.81 4.44
CA LEU A 82 -32.59 5.12 3.19
C LEU A 82 -33.96 4.42 3.21
N ILE A 83 -34.29 3.71 4.29
CA ILE A 83 -35.49 2.84 4.35
C ILE A 83 -36.55 3.31 5.36
N GLY A 84 -36.26 4.37 6.12
CA GLY A 84 -37.08 4.88 7.22
C GLY A 84 -36.70 4.27 8.57
N GLU A 85 -36.71 5.09 9.62
CA GLU A 85 -36.27 4.73 10.98
C GLU A 85 -37.01 3.52 11.55
N GLN A 86 -38.32 3.45 11.33
CA GLN A 86 -39.12 2.30 11.78
C GLN A 86 -38.69 0.99 11.10
N ALA A 87 -38.32 1.05 9.81
CA ALA A 87 -37.90 -0.13 9.06
C ALA A 87 -36.45 -0.52 9.38
N ALA A 88 -35.59 0.45 9.70
CA ALA A 88 -34.23 0.21 10.17
C ALA A 88 -34.18 -0.26 11.64
N GLY A 89 -35.19 0.07 12.44
CA GLY A 89 -35.26 -0.29 13.85
C GLY A 89 -34.52 0.67 14.78
N HIS A 90 -34.01 1.80 14.26
CA HIS A 90 -33.40 2.86 15.05
C HIS A 90 -33.49 4.22 14.35
N ALA A 91 -33.30 5.31 15.11
CA ALA A 91 -33.31 6.67 14.57
C ALA A 91 -32.04 6.97 13.76
N GLN A 92 -32.15 7.89 12.79
CA GLN A 92 -30.98 8.39 12.08
C GLN A 92 -30.14 9.26 13.03
N GLN A 93 -28.88 8.86 13.24
CA GLN A 93 -27.94 9.67 13.99
C GLN A 93 -27.29 10.72 13.10
N GLN A 94 -26.86 11.83 13.71
CA GLN A 94 -26.15 12.92 13.05
C GLN A 94 -24.74 13.01 13.62
N HIS A 95 -23.75 13.20 12.75
CA HIS A 95 -22.39 13.54 13.15
C HIS A 95 -22.38 14.84 13.96
N GLU A 96 -21.61 14.88 15.06
CA GLU A 96 -21.40 16.13 15.79
C GLU A 96 -20.67 17.15 14.90
N PHE A 97 -19.63 16.68 14.20
CA PHE A 97 -18.92 17.42 13.18
C PHE A 97 -18.34 16.45 12.13
N LEU A 98 -17.96 16.99 10.99
CA LEU A 98 -17.20 16.29 9.95
C LEU A 98 -15.86 16.98 9.75
N TYR A 99 -14.79 16.20 9.55
CA TYR A 99 -13.42 16.68 9.43
C TYR A 99 -12.74 16.12 8.18
N TRP A 100 -11.94 16.97 7.52
CA TRP A 100 -11.13 16.60 6.36
C TRP A 100 -9.76 17.27 6.42
N GLU A 101 -8.72 16.55 5.99
CA GLU A 101 -7.38 17.08 5.82
C GLU A 101 -6.72 16.52 4.54
N ILE A 102 -6.00 17.36 3.80
CA ILE A 102 -5.12 16.92 2.71
C ILE A 102 -3.99 17.91 2.48
N GLY A 103 -2.73 17.47 2.55
CA GLY A 103 -1.58 18.31 2.18
C GLY A 103 -1.49 19.65 2.94
N GLY A 104 -1.93 19.66 4.20
CA GLY A 104 -1.98 20.83 5.07
C GLY A 104 -3.13 21.82 4.78
N PHE A 105 -4.11 21.40 3.97
CA PHE A 105 -5.44 22.00 3.94
C PHE A 105 -6.29 21.28 4.99
N THR A 106 -7.12 22.00 5.72
CA THR A 106 -8.04 21.42 6.71
C THR A 106 -9.42 22.01 6.54
N ALA A 107 -10.46 21.21 6.73
CA ALA A 107 -11.83 21.66 6.77
C ALA A 107 -12.59 20.96 7.89
N ILE A 108 -13.46 21.70 8.57
CA ILE A 108 -14.36 21.15 9.57
C ILE A 108 -15.76 21.74 9.41
N ARG A 109 -16.79 20.90 9.59
CA ARG A 109 -18.19 21.31 9.50
C ARG A 109 -18.98 20.79 10.69
N LYS A 110 -19.67 21.68 11.40
CA LYS A 110 -20.63 21.38 12.48
C LYS A 110 -21.99 21.96 12.12
N GLY A 111 -22.88 21.10 11.64
CA GLY A 111 -24.18 21.51 11.09
C GLY A 111 -24.02 22.42 9.87
N ASN A 112 -24.40 23.69 10.00
CA ASN A 112 -24.29 24.70 8.94
C ASN A 112 -22.98 25.50 9.01
N TRP A 113 -22.29 25.48 10.15
CA TRP A 113 -21.04 26.19 10.33
C TRP A 113 -19.89 25.39 9.75
N ARG A 114 -19.05 26.07 8.98
CA ARG A 114 -17.90 25.47 8.31
C ARG A 114 -16.69 26.37 8.46
N ALA A 115 -15.56 25.81 8.88
CA ALA A 115 -14.28 26.49 8.91
C ALA A 115 -13.27 25.78 7.99
N ASP A 116 -12.49 26.57 7.27
CA ASP A 116 -11.50 26.08 6.30
C ASP A 116 -10.15 26.74 6.55
N LEU A 117 -9.10 25.92 6.60
CA LEU A 117 -7.71 26.33 6.51
C LEU A 117 -7.24 26.08 5.06
N PRO A 118 -7.21 27.11 4.21
CA PRO A 118 -7.13 26.91 2.76
C PRO A 118 -5.73 26.57 2.25
N ARG A 119 -4.71 26.58 3.11
CA ARG A 119 -3.33 26.13 2.86
C ARG A 119 -2.52 26.20 4.17
N PRO A 120 -1.35 25.56 4.23
CA PRO A 120 -0.44 25.73 5.36
C PRO A 120 -0.14 27.21 5.65
N ASN A 121 -0.18 27.60 6.93
CA ASN A 121 0.11 28.95 7.42
C ASN A 121 -0.83 30.06 6.89
N ALA A 122 -2.01 29.71 6.39
CA ALA A 122 -3.06 30.70 6.17
C ALA A 122 -3.83 30.98 7.47
N GLU A 123 -4.62 32.06 7.46
CA GLU A 123 -5.67 32.26 8.45
C GLU A 123 -6.85 31.33 8.15
N TRP A 124 -7.58 30.94 9.20
CA TRP A 124 -8.81 30.20 9.05
C TRP A 124 -9.95 31.11 8.57
N GLU A 125 -10.74 30.60 7.63
CA GLU A 125 -11.95 31.22 7.11
C GLU A 125 -13.18 30.56 7.78
N LEU A 126 -14.29 31.29 7.94
CA LEU A 126 -15.54 30.78 8.48
C LEU A 126 -16.71 31.10 7.55
N TYR A 127 -17.61 30.13 7.36
CA TYR A 127 -18.81 30.24 6.52
C TYR A 127 -20.05 29.66 7.22
N ASP A 128 -21.22 30.24 6.92
CA ASP A 128 -22.53 29.65 7.21
C ASP A 128 -23.15 29.10 5.92
N LEU A 129 -23.11 27.78 5.76
CA LEU A 129 -23.57 27.09 4.55
C LEU A 129 -25.10 27.12 4.37
N SER A 130 -25.86 27.55 5.39
CA SER A 130 -27.32 27.69 5.25
C SER A 130 -27.70 28.90 4.39
N THR A 131 -26.84 29.93 4.39
CA THR A 131 -27.05 31.18 3.65
C THR A 131 -26.02 31.40 2.54
N ASP A 132 -24.82 30.83 2.69
CA ASP A 132 -23.72 30.93 1.74
C ASP A 132 -23.13 29.54 1.39
N PRO A 133 -23.88 28.71 0.65
CA PRO A 133 -23.41 27.38 0.25
C PRO A 133 -22.20 27.43 -0.69
N GLY A 134 -21.91 28.59 -1.29
CA GLY A 134 -20.77 28.80 -2.18
C GLY A 134 -19.51 29.28 -1.48
N GLU A 135 -19.49 29.43 -0.15
CA GLU A 135 -18.34 29.87 0.65
C GLU A 135 -17.71 31.16 0.09
N THR A 136 -18.56 32.15 -0.19
CA THR A 136 -18.23 33.41 -0.86
C THR A 136 -17.93 34.55 0.12
N LYS A 137 -18.47 34.51 1.34
CA LYS A 137 -18.27 35.54 2.37
C LYS A 137 -17.66 34.93 3.63
N ASP A 138 -16.38 35.21 3.87
CA ASP A 138 -15.75 34.91 5.16
C ASP A 138 -16.35 35.79 6.26
N ILE A 139 -16.89 35.14 7.29
CA ILE A 139 -17.53 35.76 8.47
C ILE A 139 -16.75 35.48 9.76
N SER A 140 -15.48 35.06 9.64
CA SER A 140 -14.56 34.78 10.76
C SER A 140 -14.45 35.95 11.76
N ALA A 141 -14.34 37.18 11.25
CA ALA A 141 -14.24 38.39 12.06
C ALA A 141 -15.54 38.72 12.83
N GLU A 142 -16.70 38.31 12.30
CA GLU A 142 -18.02 38.54 12.89
C GLU A 142 -18.36 37.48 13.96
N HIS A 143 -17.83 36.25 13.80
CA HIS A 143 -18.15 35.07 14.63
C HIS A 143 -16.90 34.35 15.14
N GLY A 144 -15.99 35.11 15.78
CA GLY A 144 -14.71 34.59 16.23
C GLY A 144 -14.80 33.54 17.35
N ASP A 145 -15.91 33.47 18.08
CA ASP A 145 -16.21 32.43 19.07
C ASP A 145 -16.53 31.08 18.39
N VAL A 146 -17.38 31.09 17.37
CA VAL A 146 -17.71 29.91 16.56
C VAL A 146 -16.46 29.39 15.85
N LEU A 147 -15.65 30.30 15.29
CA LEU A 147 -14.39 29.92 14.66
C LEU A 147 -13.46 29.20 15.64
N LYS A 148 -13.29 29.75 16.85
CA LYS A 148 -12.46 29.12 17.90
C LYS A 148 -12.96 27.74 18.29
N GLU A 149 -14.27 27.55 18.40
CA GLU A 149 -14.86 26.24 18.69
C GLU A 149 -14.51 25.23 17.59
N LEU A 150 -14.72 25.61 16.33
CA LEU A 150 -14.45 24.74 15.19
C LEU A 150 -12.96 24.41 15.05
N VAL A 151 -12.08 25.39 15.21
CA VAL A 151 -10.63 25.17 15.17
C VAL A 151 -10.20 24.18 16.27
N ARG A 152 -10.71 24.34 17.50
CA ARG A 152 -10.45 23.39 18.59
C ARG A 152 -10.91 21.97 18.24
N LEU A 153 -12.12 21.82 17.69
CA LEU A 153 -12.62 20.51 17.27
C LEU A 153 -11.77 19.90 16.14
N ALA A 154 -11.25 20.72 15.22
CA ALA A 154 -10.37 20.27 14.15
C ALA A 154 -9.01 19.80 14.68
N GLU A 155 -8.47 20.49 15.70
CA GLU A 155 -7.25 20.08 16.39
C GLU A 155 -7.45 18.75 17.16
N GLU A 156 -8.61 18.57 17.80
CA GLU A 156 -8.96 17.34 18.51
C GLU A 156 -9.17 16.14 17.59
N ALA A 157 -9.70 16.39 16.38
CA ALA A 157 -9.95 15.35 15.38
C ALA A 157 -8.67 14.94 14.61
N HIS A 158 -7.61 15.74 14.67
CA HIS A 158 -6.39 15.47 13.93
C HIS A 158 -5.64 14.26 14.52
N GLU A 159 -5.43 13.24 13.68
CA GLU A 159 -4.45 12.19 13.93
C GLU A 159 -3.29 12.29 12.93
N PRO A 160 -2.03 12.17 13.38
CA PRO A 160 -0.89 12.12 12.48
C PRO A 160 -1.04 10.99 11.46
N VAL A 161 -0.65 11.26 10.21
CA VAL A 161 -0.69 10.27 9.14
C VAL A 161 0.07 9.01 9.56
N ARG A 162 -0.66 7.88 9.60
CA ARG A 162 -0.07 6.56 9.82
C ARG A 162 0.23 5.96 8.46
N GLU A 163 1.49 6.05 8.03
CA GLU A 163 1.90 5.44 6.78
C GLU A 163 1.63 3.92 6.81
N GLY A 164 0.77 3.46 5.91
CA GLY A 164 0.55 2.04 5.72
C GLY A 164 1.76 1.40 5.04
N THR A 165 2.16 0.22 5.51
CA THR A 165 3.14 -0.61 4.80
C THR A 165 2.38 -1.55 3.86
N PHE A 166 2.71 -1.51 2.57
CA PHE A 166 2.23 -2.52 1.64
C PHE A 166 2.97 -3.83 1.92
N SER A 167 2.29 -4.81 2.50
CA SER A 167 2.85 -6.16 2.71
C SER A 167 3.15 -6.89 1.39
N ARG A 168 2.62 -6.40 0.27
CA ARG A 168 2.71 -6.99 -1.07
C ARG A 168 2.68 -5.90 -2.16
N GLY A 169 3.85 -5.58 -2.70
CA GLY A 169 3.99 -4.60 -3.79
C GLY A 169 3.47 -5.10 -5.14
N ASP A 170 3.41 -6.42 -5.35
CA ASP A 170 2.93 -7.06 -6.59
C ASP A 170 1.49 -6.68 -6.95
N ARG A 171 0.57 -6.70 -5.96
CA ARG A 171 -0.83 -6.32 -6.16
C ARG A 171 -1.00 -4.81 -6.36
N HIS A 172 -0.25 -4.02 -5.60
CA HIS A 172 -0.24 -2.57 -5.78
C HIS A 172 0.22 -2.19 -7.19
N GLU A 173 1.31 -2.80 -7.66
CA GLU A 173 1.84 -2.58 -9.00
C GLU A 173 0.91 -3.14 -10.09
N ARG A 174 0.24 -4.27 -9.87
CA ARG A 174 -0.83 -4.75 -10.76
C ARG A 174 -1.94 -3.69 -10.90
N ASP A 175 -2.43 -3.16 -9.80
CA ASP A 175 -3.55 -2.18 -9.82
C ASP A 175 -3.10 -0.83 -10.39
N ARG A 176 -1.85 -0.42 -10.09
CA ARG A 176 -1.21 0.76 -10.70
C ARG A 176 -1.07 0.60 -12.20
N ARG A 177 -0.68 -0.58 -12.71
CA ARG A 177 -0.65 -0.89 -14.15
C ARG A 177 -2.03 -0.89 -14.78
N ALA A 178 -3.04 -1.45 -14.11
CA ALA A 178 -4.42 -1.40 -14.60
C ALA A 178 -4.94 0.04 -14.73
N LYS A 179 -4.48 0.95 -13.85
CA LYS A 179 -4.93 2.35 -13.81
C LYS A 179 -4.12 3.30 -14.70
N PHE A 180 -2.81 3.09 -14.82
CA PHE A 180 -1.88 4.02 -15.46
C PHE A 180 -0.96 3.39 -16.51
N GLY A 181 -0.98 2.06 -16.66
CA GLY A 181 -0.24 1.34 -17.69
C GLY A 181 -1.10 1.03 -18.92
N LYS A 182 -0.47 0.57 -20.00
CA LYS A 182 -1.18 -0.14 -21.06
C LYS A 182 -1.45 -1.57 -20.56
N HIS A 183 -2.66 -2.08 -20.78
CA HIS A 183 -3.16 -3.34 -20.23
C HIS A 183 -2.28 -4.59 -20.51
N ASP A 184 -1.30 -4.50 -21.43
CA ASP A 184 -0.52 -5.64 -21.93
C ASP A 184 0.99 -5.57 -21.67
N GLU A 185 1.50 -4.62 -20.88
CA GLU A 185 2.94 -4.52 -20.60
C GLU A 185 3.34 -5.19 -19.27
N THR A 186 3.97 -6.37 -19.38
CA THR A 186 4.85 -6.95 -18.35
C THR A 186 5.94 -5.91 -18.01
N PRO A 187 6.33 -5.72 -16.75
CA PRO A 187 7.26 -4.67 -16.35
C PRO A 187 8.61 -4.86 -17.04
N THR A 188 8.87 -4.07 -18.07
CA THR A 188 10.25 -3.86 -18.51
C THR A 188 10.81 -2.78 -17.62
N ALA A 189 11.60 -3.19 -16.62
CA ALA A 189 12.70 -2.34 -16.18
C ALA A 189 13.41 -1.86 -17.46
N LYS A 190 13.66 -0.56 -17.59
CA LYS A 190 14.44 -0.04 -18.73
C LYS A 190 15.80 -0.77 -18.70
N SER A 191 16.00 -1.73 -19.59
CA SER A 191 17.30 -2.34 -19.86
C SER A 191 17.54 -2.31 -21.36
N ASP A 192 18.61 -1.63 -21.76
CA ASP A 192 19.08 -1.58 -23.13
C ASP A 192 19.76 -2.91 -23.57
N GLY A 193 19.22 -4.06 -23.16
CA GLY A 193 19.76 -5.39 -23.46
C GLY A 193 18.94 -6.55 -22.91
N LYS A 194 19.11 -7.75 -23.49
CA LYS A 194 18.56 -9.02 -22.97
C LYS A 194 19.18 -9.30 -21.59
N MET A 195 18.39 -9.27 -20.53
CA MET A 195 18.82 -9.71 -19.19
C MET A 195 19.15 -11.20 -19.19
N HIS A 196 20.12 -11.61 -18.37
CA HIS A 196 20.34 -13.03 -18.10
C HIS A 196 19.25 -13.56 -17.16
N VAL A 197 18.99 -14.86 -17.26
CA VAL A 197 18.04 -15.59 -16.40
C VAL A 197 18.73 -16.81 -15.81
N ILE A 198 18.19 -17.32 -14.71
CA ILE A 198 18.59 -18.65 -14.22
C ILE A 198 18.03 -19.69 -15.20
N PRO A 199 18.85 -20.62 -15.71
CA PRO A 199 18.36 -21.70 -16.56
C PRO A 199 17.25 -22.49 -15.83
N PRO A 200 16.15 -22.90 -16.50
CA PRO A 200 15.01 -23.52 -15.83
C PRO A 200 15.24 -25.00 -15.45
N GLU A 201 16.27 -25.65 -15.96
CA GLU A 201 16.47 -27.09 -15.84
C GLU A 201 16.70 -27.47 -14.38
N GLY A 202 15.80 -28.32 -13.85
CA GLY A 202 15.85 -28.81 -12.48
C GLY A 202 15.48 -27.78 -11.42
N LEU A 203 15.04 -26.57 -11.78
CA LEU A 203 14.62 -25.58 -10.78
C LEU A 203 13.30 -25.97 -10.11
N ILE A 204 13.28 -25.87 -8.79
CA ILE A 204 12.05 -25.94 -8.00
C ILE A 204 11.22 -24.68 -8.28
N PRO A 205 9.91 -24.81 -8.58
CA PRO A 205 9.04 -23.65 -8.78
C PRO A 205 8.96 -22.77 -7.52
N ASN A 206 9.15 -21.45 -7.70
CA ASN A 206 9.19 -20.47 -6.61
C ASN A 206 7.83 -19.84 -6.27
N LYS A 207 6.74 -20.22 -6.95
CA LYS A 207 5.40 -19.63 -6.77
C LYS A 207 4.87 -19.68 -5.33
N ASP A 208 5.28 -20.71 -4.57
CA ASP A 208 4.81 -20.97 -3.21
C ASP A 208 5.86 -20.54 -2.15
N TRP A 209 6.99 -19.98 -2.59
CA TRP A 209 8.08 -19.60 -1.70
C TRP A 209 7.72 -18.37 -0.88
N LYS A 210 8.25 -18.33 0.34
CA LYS A 210 8.05 -17.20 1.26
C LYS A 210 9.34 -16.83 1.95
N LEU A 211 9.58 -15.53 2.05
CA LEU A 211 10.61 -15.02 2.95
C LEU A 211 10.18 -15.34 4.39
N VAL A 212 11.04 -16.05 5.12
CA VAL A 212 10.88 -16.26 6.57
C VAL A 212 11.61 -15.15 7.32
N ARG A 213 12.87 -14.88 6.93
CA ARG A 213 13.71 -13.88 7.57
C ARG A 213 14.78 -13.37 6.62
N ALA A 214 15.11 -12.09 6.75
CA ALA A 214 16.29 -11.49 6.13
C ALA A 214 17.08 -10.72 7.20
N SER A 215 18.41 -10.72 7.10
CA SER A 215 19.25 -9.90 7.99
C SER A 215 19.11 -8.41 7.70
N SER A 216 18.87 -8.05 6.43
CA SER A 216 18.76 -6.67 5.98
C SER A 216 18.10 -6.60 4.59
N GLU A 217 17.38 -5.53 4.34
CA GLU A 217 16.85 -5.14 3.04
C GLU A 217 16.77 -3.62 2.96
N ASN A 218 16.69 -3.07 1.75
CA ASN A 218 16.54 -1.63 1.58
C ASN A 218 15.15 -1.25 1.09
N SER A 219 14.31 -0.83 2.04
CA SER A 219 12.94 -0.39 1.78
C SER A 219 12.86 0.96 1.07
N GLY A 220 13.85 1.84 1.27
CA GLY A 220 13.85 3.21 0.73
C GLY A 220 13.84 3.28 -0.80
N ASN A 221 14.30 2.22 -1.48
CA ASN A 221 14.22 2.09 -2.93
C ASN A 221 13.67 0.73 -3.39
N GLN A 222 12.86 0.09 -2.54
CA GLN A 222 12.11 -1.12 -2.86
C GLN A 222 12.99 -2.33 -3.24
N LYS A 223 14.21 -2.42 -2.68
CA LYS A 223 15.12 -3.55 -2.91
C LYS A 223 14.94 -4.61 -1.81
N TYR A 224 13.72 -5.10 -1.69
CA TYR A 224 13.27 -6.05 -0.67
C TYR A 224 13.93 -7.43 -0.80
N ALA A 225 14.06 -8.16 0.30
CA ALA A 225 14.63 -9.50 0.34
C ALA A 225 13.84 -10.52 -0.50
N ALA A 226 12.52 -10.37 -0.58
CA ALA A 226 11.67 -11.22 -1.42
C ALA A 226 11.97 -11.10 -2.92
N ASN A 227 12.57 -9.99 -3.37
CA ASN A 227 12.97 -9.82 -4.77
C ASN A 227 14.09 -10.78 -5.17
N ALA A 228 14.77 -11.45 -4.23
CA ALA A 228 15.85 -12.38 -4.55
C ALA A 228 15.34 -13.73 -5.11
N PHE A 229 14.04 -13.99 -5.15
CA PHE A 229 13.48 -15.26 -5.60
C PHE A 229 12.06 -15.10 -6.16
N ASP A 230 11.75 -13.95 -6.76
CA ASP A 230 10.41 -13.62 -7.26
C ASP A 230 10.18 -14.08 -8.72
N GLY A 231 11.21 -14.64 -9.37
CA GLY A 231 11.18 -15.10 -10.75
C GLY A 231 11.44 -13.99 -11.77
N ASN A 232 11.79 -12.78 -11.35
CA ASN A 232 11.98 -11.63 -12.21
C ASN A 232 13.44 -11.12 -12.15
N PRO A 233 14.27 -11.34 -13.18
CA PRO A 233 15.66 -10.85 -13.18
C PRO A 233 15.79 -9.32 -13.17
N GLY A 234 14.69 -8.59 -13.39
CA GLY A 234 14.64 -7.13 -13.37
C GLY A 234 14.42 -6.50 -11.99
N THR A 235 14.01 -7.28 -10.99
CA THR A 235 13.97 -6.85 -9.59
C THR A 235 15.30 -7.22 -8.91
N VAL A 236 15.59 -6.58 -7.78
CA VAL A 236 16.86 -6.76 -7.06
C VAL A 236 16.58 -6.71 -5.57
N TRP A 237 17.02 -7.72 -4.83
CA TRP A 237 17.27 -7.58 -3.40
C TRP A 237 18.58 -6.84 -3.18
N HIS A 238 18.63 -5.94 -2.21
CA HIS A 238 19.86 -5.34 -1.72
C HIS A 238 19.73 -5.05 -0.24
N THR A 239 20.79 -5.32 0.52
CA THR A 239 20.86 -4.94 1.95
C THR A 239 20.80 -3.41 2.12
N GLN A 240 20.43 -2.93 3.30
CA GLN A 240 20.44 -1.49 3.60
C GLN A 240 21.82 -0.89 3.29
N PHE A 241 21.84 0.27 2.62
CA PHE A 241 23.09 0.98 2.29
C PHE A 241 23.20 2.38 2.93
N SER A 242 22.16 2.84 3.62
CA SER A 242 22.11 4.12 4.33
C SER A 242 20.84 4.18 5.22
N PRO A 243 20.84 4.78 6.42
CA PRO A 243 21.99 5.41 7.06
C PRO A 243 22.94 4.38 7.70
N GLU A 244 22.46 3.18 8.02
CA GLU A 244 23.23 2.14 8.70
C GLU A 244 23.63 1.02 7.74
N LEU A 245 24.89 0.59 7.88
CA LEU A 245 25.55 -0.41 7.06
C LEU A 245 25.91 -1.64 7.91
N ALA A 246 25.05 -2.66 7.87
CA ALA A 246 25.36 -3.93 8.51
C ALA A 246 26.54 -4.62 7.79
N GLN A 247 27.51 -5.12 8.56
CA GLN A 247 28.63 -5.90 8.02
C GLN A 247 28.20 -7.35 7.76
N PRO A 248 28.82 -8.05 6.78
CA PRO A 248 28.63 -9.48 6.60
C PRO A 248 28.93 -10.27 7.90
N PRO A 249 28.29 -11.44 8.10
CA PRO A 249 27.48 -12.15 7.13
C PRO A 249 26.04 -11.61 6.99
N HIS A 250 25.56 -11.54 5.74
CA HIS A 250 24.14 -11.33 5.45
C HIS A 250 23.41 -12.65 5.31
N GLU A 251 22.11 -12.65 5.55
CA GLU A 251 21.35 -13.89 5.60
C GLU A 251 19.94 -13.74 5.03
N LEU A 252 19.52 -14.77 4.29
CA LEU A 252 18.13 -15.03 3.91
C LEU A 252 17.70 -16.40 4.42
N VAL A 253 16.49 -16.51 4.95
CA VAL A 253 15.80 -17.77 5.23
C VAL A 253 14.53 -17.81 4.42
N VAL A 254 14.38 -18.85 3.60
CA VAL A 254 13.29 -19.01 2.63
C VAL A 254 12.56 -20.32 2.91
N ASP A 255 11.24 -20.26 3.00
CA ASP A 255 10.35 -21.42 2.99
C ASP A 255 10.02 -21.76 1.53
N LEU A 256 10.34 -22.97 1.09
CA LEU A 256 10.06 -23.44 -0.27
C LEU A 256 8.58 -23.83 -0.49
N GLY A 257 7.75 -23.75 0.56
CA GLY A 257 6.32 -24.09 0.55
C GLY A 257 6.01 -25.58 0.68
N ALA A 258 6.99 -26.45 0.38
CA ALA A 258 6.93 -27.89 0.54
C ALA A 258 8.34 -28.46 0.76
N THR A 259 8.41 -29.73 1.15
CA THR A 259 9.68 -30.47 1.25
C THR A 259 10.12 -30.93 -0.14
N TYR A 260 11.42 -30.79 -0.42
CA TYR A 260 12.06 -31.18 -1.68
C TYR A 260 13.34 -31.97 -1.40
N GLU A 261 13.72 -32.83 -2.34
CA GLU A 261 15.08 -33.33 -2.47
C GLU A 261 15.89 -32.31 -3.27
N ILE A 262 16.83 -31.64 -2.59
CA ILE A 262 17.61 -30.51 -3.08
C ILE A 262 18.99 -30.99 -3.53
N GLU A 263 19.37 -30.64 -4.75
CA GLU A 263 20.61 -31.04 -5.43
C GLU A 263 21.59 -29.88 -5.59
N GLY A 264 21.11 -28.63 -5.56
CA GLY A 264 21.94 -27.46 -5.83
C GLY A 264 21.23 -26.14 -5.60
N PHE A 265 22.01 -25.06 -5.73
CA PHE A 265 21.51 -23.69 -5.76
C PHE A 265 22.06 -22.97 -6.99
N ARG A 266 21.33 -21.95 -7.46
CA ARG A 266 21.77 -21.04 -8.51
C ARG A 266 21.66 -19.61 -8.02
N TYR A 267 22.61 -18.77 -8.41
CA TYR A 267 22.68 -17.37 -8.07
C TYR A 267 22.78 -16.53 -9.34
N LEU A 268 21.93 -15.51 -9.45
CA LEU A 268 21.98 -14.49 -10.48
C LEU A 268 22.23 -13.14 -9.82
N ALA A 269 23.37 -12.53 -10.13
CA ALA A 269 23.67 -11.17 -9.70
C ALA A 269 22.67 -10.18 -10.31
N ARG A 270 22.51 -9.00 -9.67
CA ARG A 270 21.68 -7.89 -10.19
C ARG A 270 21.94 -7.62 -11.68
N GLN A 271 20.89 -7.33 -12.45
CA GLN A 271 20.96 -7.12 -13.91
C GLN A 271 20.99 -5.63 -14.34
N ASP A 272 20.90 -4.70 -13.39
CA ASP A 272 21.03 -3.25 -13.63
C ASP A 272 22.50 -2.81 -13.81
N SER A 273 22.80 -1.52 -14.01
CA SER A 273 24.19 -1.05 -14.21
C SER A 273 25.11 -1.20 -12.98
N GLY A 274 24.56 -1.54 -11.79
CA GLY A 274 25.31 -1.65 -10.55
C GLY A 274 25.96 -3.02 -10.33
N TRP A 275 26.97 -3.07 -9.45
CA TRP A 275 27.64 -4.33 -9.06
C TRP A 275 27.73 -4.56 -7.55
N ASN A 276 27.45 -3.53 -6.76
CA ASN A 276 27.59 -3.60 -5.31
C ASN A 276 26.67 -4.66 -4.72
N GLY A 277 27.24 -5.43 -3.79
CA GLY A 277 26.56 -6.52 -3.09
C GLY A 277 26.59 -7.85 -3.81
N ALA A 278 27.26 -7.98 -4.97
CA ALA A 278 27.34 -9.28 -5.63
C ALA A 278 27.98 -10.32 -4.69
N PHE A 279 27.35 -11.48 -4.55
CA PHE A 279 27.74 -12.47 -3.55
C PHE A 279 29.17 -12.94 -3.79
N GLY A 280 29.98 -12.99 -2.74
CA GLY A 280 31.28 -13.62 -2.71
C GLY A 280 31.19 -15.01 -2.08
N LYS A 281 31.90 -15.23 -0.96
CA LYS A 281 31.85 -16.49 -0.22
C LYS A 281 30.45 -16.67 0.38
N THR A 282 29.78 -17.75 0.03
CA THR A 282 28.38 -18.00 0.39
C THR A 282 28.20 -19.44 0.87
N GLU A 283 27.43 -19.60 1.95
CA GLU A 283 27.04 -20.87 2.54
C GLU A 283 25.53 -21.09 2.35
N PHE A 284 25.15 -22.32 2.03
CA PHE A 284 23.77 -22.74 1.94
C PHE A 284 23.51 -23.87 2.95
N SER A 285 22.46 -23.75 3.73
CA SER A 285 21.98 -24.78 4.66
C SER A 285 20.54 -25.13 4.33
N VAL A 286 20.15 -26.39 4.58
CA VAL A 286 18.79 -26.90 4.35
C VAL A 286 18.24 -27.45 5.66
N SER A 287 16.96 -27.24 5.94
CA SER A 287 16.29 -27.75 7.14
C SER A 287 14.81 -28.07 6.91
N ASN A 288 14.20 -28.79 7.85
CA ASN A 288 12.75 -28.95 7.98
C ASN A 288 12.15 -28.03 9.06
N SER A 289 12.99 -27.22 9.73
CA SER A 289 12.59 -26.13 10.63
C SER A 289 13.05 -24.79 10.07
N ALA A 290 12.28 -23.73 10.34
CA ALA A 290 12.62 -22.36 9.97
C ALA A 290 13.69 -21.73 10.90
N GLU A 291 13.94 -22.36 12.04
CA GLU A 291 14.76 -21.85 13.14
C GLU A 291 16.08 -22.62 13.25
N GLU A 292 16.04 -23.94 13.09
CA GLU A 292 17.17 -24.83 13.34
C GLU A 292 17.84 -25.26 12.04
N PHE A 293 19.06 -24.79 11.78
CA PHE A 293 19.86 -25.19 10.61
C PHE A 293 21.15 -25.85 11.05
N SER A 294 21.44 -27.02 10.46
CA SER A 294 22.72 -27.69 10.59
C SER A 294 23.84 -26.96 9.84
N ASP A 295 25.03 -27.57 9.82
CA ASP A 295 26.15 -27.15 8.98
C ASP A 295 25.74 -26.99 7.51
N PRO A 296 26.41 -26.08 6.77
CA PRO A 296 26.09 -25.83 5.37
C PRO A 296 26.25 -27.09 4.50
N VAL A 297 25.24 -27.34 3.67
CA VAL A 297 25.23 -28.43 2.68
C VAL A 297 26.03 -28.08 1.44
N ALA A 298 26.24 -26.78 1.19
CA ALA A 298 27.13 -26.28 0.16
C ALA A 298 27.82 -24.98 0.61
N THR A 299 29.08 -24.83 0.25
CA THR A 299 29.84 -23.57 0.37
C THR A 299 30.47 -23.29 -0.97
N THR A 300 30.29 -22.09 -1.50
CA THR A 300 30.86 -21.65 -2.77
C THR A 300 31.39 -20.24 -2.68
N THR A 301 32.23 -19.85 -3.63
CA THR A 301 32.65 -18.46 -3.82
C THR A 301 32.22 -18.03 -5.22
N PHE A 302 31.17 -17.22 -5.29
CA PHE A 302 30.73 -16.64 -6.55
C PHE A 302 31.69 -15.55 -7.01
N ARG A 303 31.69 -15.30 -8.33
CA ARG A 303 32.51 -14.28 -8.97
C ARG A 303 31.63 -13.18 -9.54
N LYS A 304 32.24 -12.05 -9.86
CA LYS A 304 31.60 -10.92 -10.55
C LYS A 304 31.21 -11.33 -11.99
N ASN A 305 30.04 -11.96 -12.14
CA ASN A 305 29.48 -12.45 -13.40
C ASN A 305 27.96 -12.17 -13.43
N ARG A 306 27.44 -11.77 -14.60
CA ARG A 306 26.01 -11.52 -14.83
C ARG A 306 25.24 -12.78 -15.21
N GLU A 307 25.93 -13.80 -15.70
CA GLU A 307 25.34 -15.11 -15.94
C GLU A 307 25.09 -15.85 -14.62
N ALA A 308 24.11 -16.75 -14.66
CA ALA A 308 23.78 -17.59 -13.51
C ALA A 308 24.98 -18.48 -13.11
N GLN A 309 25.29 -18.51 -11.82
CA GLN A 309 26.34 -19.34 -11.25
C GLN A 309 25.74 -20.40 -10.33
N SER A 310 26.34 -21.59 -10.28
CA SER A 310 25.80 -22.72 -9.52
C SER A 310 26.61 -23.01 -8.25
N ALA A 311 25.91 -23.45 -7.21
CA ALA A 311 26.47 -24.06 -6.00
C ALA A 311 25.90 -25.48 -5.89
N ASN A 312 26.63 -26.46 -6.41
CA ASN A 312 26.16 -27.85 -6.45
C ASN A 312 26.45 -28.54 -5.11
N LEU A 313 25.50 -29.36 -4.65
CA LEU A 313 25.74 -30.20 -3.47
C LEU A 313 26.56 -31.43 -3.86
N LYS A 314 27.30 -31.97 -2.89
CA LYS A 314 28.02 -33.25 -3.07
C LYS A 314 27.06 -34.44 -3.12
N ARG A 315 25.92 -34.34 -2.43
CA ARG A 315 24.84 -35.32 -2.34
C ARG A 315 23.52 -34.58 -2.16
N PRO A 316 22.42 -35.07 -2.72
CA PRO A 316 21.11 -34.48 -2.47
C PRO A 316 20.75 -34.50 -0.98
N VAL A 317 19.97 -33.51 -0.54
CA VAL A 317 19.48 -33.39 0.83
C VAL A 317 17.99 -33.07 0.84
N ILE A 318 17.25 -33.63 1.78
CA ILE A 318 15.81 -33.39 1.88
C ILE A 318 15.53 -32.25 2.86
N GLY A 319 14.75 -31.25 2.43
CA GLY A 319 14.28 -30.20 3.32
C GLY A 319 13.28 -29.24 2.69
N ARG A 320 12.74 -28.35 3.52
CA ARG A 320 11.74 -27.35 3.15
C ARG A 320 12.24 -25.91 3.27
N TYR A 321 13.16 -25.66 4.20
CA TYR A 321 13.69 -24.33 4.46
C TYR A 321 15.13 -24.26 3.98
N VAL A 322 15.48 -23.15 3.34
CA VAL A 322 16.84 -22.86 2.86
C VAL A 322 17.34 -21.62 3.58
N ARG A 323 18.53 -21.72 4.17
CA ARG A 323 19.28 -20.59 4.72
C ARG A 323 20.46 -20.30 3.81
N ILE A 324 20.59 -19.03 3.42
CA ILE A 324 21.65 -18.53 2.55
C ILE A 324 22.44 -17.51 3.34
N ARG A 325 23.70 -17.80 3.64
CA ARG A 325 24.60 -16.90 4.37
C ARG A 325 25.68 -16.37 3.45
N ILE A 326 25.63 -15.08 3.16
CA ILE A 326 26.60 -14.37 2.34
C ILE A 326 27.69 -13.85 3.28
N LEU A 327 28.81 -14.57 3.33
CA LEU A 327 29.92 -14.28 4.24
C LEU A 327 30.80 -13.14 3.73
N SER A 328 30.82 -12.89 2.42
CA SER A 328 31.53 -11.77 1.82
C SER A 328 30.87 -11.32 0.52
N GLU A 329 31.14 -10.08 0.11
CA GLU A 329 30.87 -9.55 -1.23
C GLU A 329 32.10 -9.81 -2.14
N VAL A 330 31.91 -9.84 -3.47
CA VAL A 330 33.00 -10.18 -4.42
C VAL A 330 34.22 -9.25 -4.38
N ASN A 331 34.04 -8.00 -3.97
CA ASN A 331 35.09 -6.98 -3.78
C ASN A 331 35.38 -6.71 -2.29
N GLY A 332 34.76 -7.44 -1.36
CA GLY A 332 34.93 -7.24 0.08
C GLY A 332 34.11 -6.11 0.69
N GLU A 333 33.15 -5.57 -0.06
CA GLU A 333 32.26 -4.51 0.42
C GLU A 333 31.19 -5.04 1.40
N PRO A 334 30.53 -4.16 2.19
CA PRO A 334 29.66 -4.62 3.27
C PRO A 334 28.27 -5.08 2.80
N TRP A 335 27.95 -5.04 1.51
CA TRP A 335 26.58 -5.27 1.02
C TRP A 335 26.34 -6.70 0.52
N ALA A 336 25.07 -7.09 0.41
CA ALA A 336 24.64 -8.23 -0.39
C ALA A 336 23.51 -7.83 -1.34
N SER A 337 23.48 -8.41 -2.53
CA SER A 337 22.44 -8.22 -3.55
C SER A 337 22.29 -9.42 -4.48
N ALA A 338 21.06 -9.64 -4.92
CA ALA A 338 20.70 -10.69 -5.87
C ALA A 338 19.61 -10.17 -6.80
N ALA A 339 19.69 -10.53 -8.09
CA ALA A 339 18.51 -10.50 -8.96
C ALA A 339 17.65 -11.71 -8.62
N GLU A 340 18.23 -12.92 -8.67
CA GLU A 340 17.49 -14.15 -8.43
C GLU A 340 18.37 -15.21 -7.76
N ILE A 341 17.71 -16.09 -7.00
CA ILE A 341 18.27 -17.26 -6.36
C ILE A 341 17.33 -18.43 -6.68
N GLY A 342 17.90 -19.47 -7.29
CA GLY A 342 17.20 -20.71 -7.59
C GLY A 342 17.64 -21.84 -6.68
N VAL A 343 16.74 -22.80 -6.46
CA VAL A 343 17.04 -24.09 -5.82
C VAL A 343 16.80 -25.17 -6.87
N VAL A 344 17.79 -26.04 -7.05
CA VAL A 344 17.74 -27.16 -7.98
C VAL A 344 17.34 -28.40 -7.19
N GLY A 345 16.35 -29.14 -7.68
CA GLY A 345 15.84 -30.34 -7.02
C GLY A 345 14.47 -30.76 -7.52
N HIS A 346 13.90 -31.75 -6.85
CA HIS A 346 12.61 -32.34 -7.18
C HIS A 346 11.83 -32.72 -5.92
N LYS A 347 10.54 -33.05 -6.06
CA LYS A 347 9.78 -33.56 -4.91
C LYS A 347 10.30 -34.97 -4.55
N PRO A 348 10.43 -35.31 -3.26
CA PRO A 348 10.80 -36.67 -2.87
C PRO A 348 9.74 -37.66 -3.38
N GLU A 349 10.18 -38.84 -3.78
CA GLU A 349 9.30 -39.95 -4.20
C GLU A 349 8.40 -40.47 -3.06
#